data_AF-A0A806J0M5-F1
#
_entry.id   AF-A0A806J0M5-F1
#
_cell.length_a   1.000
_cell.length_b   1.000
_cell.length_c   1.000
_cell.angle_alpha   90.00
_cell.angle_beta   90.00
_cell.angle_gamma   90.00
#
_symmetry.space_group_name_H-M   'P 1'
#
loop_
_entity.id
_entity.type
_entity.pdbx_description
1 polymer ?
#
loop_
_entity_poly.entity_id
_entity_poly.type
_entity_poly.pdbx_seq_one_letter_code
_entity_poly.pdbx_strand_id
1 'polypeptide(L)'
;MGKEASRQYSEVGTASYYADKFHGRRTASGEIFDKNGYTAAHKTLALGSYALITNLRNGKKVIVRINDRGPFSKTRIIDLSKGAAKVIGMVGAGTAKVRVEAMQVDKEGYIIGKGAEALYQIAQQEGLNLKVKGDGETLAIKADTEPTPQAVVSQPKFVLKVTQLKNERMAKKVQKVISTVNSHIVTKEKRYEVIIDVSSAEEAQHVKQQLNRLGYTVFSYSEK
;
A
#
# COMPACT_ATOMS: atom_id res chain seq x y z
N MET A 1 -10.25 -22.15 16.95
CA MET A 1 -8.79 -21.96 16.90
C MET A 1 -8.36 -21.16 18.12
N GLY A 2 -7.32 -21.57 18.84
CA GLY A 2 -6.79 -20.78 19.97
C GLY A 2 -6.19 -19.46 19.51
N LYS A 3 -6.04 -18.48 20.41
CA LYS A 3 -5.48 -17.15 20.08
C LYS A 3 -4.08 -17.23 19.46
N GLU A 4 -3.24 -18.15 19.94
CA GLU A 4 -1.89 -18.37 19.42
C GLU A 4 -1.89 -19.03 18.04
N ALA A 5 -2.72 -20.05 17.83
CA ALA A 5 -2.91 -20.61 16.49
C ALA A 5 -3.49 -19.57 15.51
N SER A 6 -4.31 -18.64 16.00
CA SER A 6 -4.87 -17.55 15.18
C SER A 6 -3.85 -16.54 14.68
N ARG A 7 -2.76 -16.27 15.41
CA ARG A 7 -1.70 -15.36 14.93
C ARG A 7 -0.75 -16.03 13.93
N GLN A 8 -0.66 -17.36 13.93
CA GLN A 8 0.17 -18.12 12.99
C GLN A 8 -0.56 -18.49 11.70
N TYR A 9 -1.80 -18.01 11.51
CA TYR A 9 -2.57 -18.31 10.32
C TYR A 9 -1.98 -17.62 9.09
N SER A 10 -1.66 -18.42 8.08
CA SER A 10 -1.34 -17.99 6.71
C SER A 10 -2.01 -18.94 5.73
N GLU A 11 -2.88 -18.42 4.87
CA GLU A 11 -3.59 -19.23 3.88
C GLU A 11 -3.75 -18.48 2.55
N VAL A 12 -3.71 -19.23 1.46
CA VAL A 12 -3.96 -18.74 0.10
C VAL A 12 -5.32 -19.26 -0.38
N GLY A 13 -6.23 -18.35 -0.69
CA GLY A 13 -7.60 -18.69 -1.05
C GLY A 13 -8.30 -17.60 -1.84
N THR A 14 -9.60 -17.79 -2.05
CA THR A 14 -10.42 -16.82 -2.79
C THR A 14 -11.03 -15.82 -1.82
N ALA A 15 -10.84 -14.54 -2.10
CA ALA A 15 -11.55 -13.45 -1.46
C ALA A 15 -12.77 -13.02 -2.28
N SER A 16 -13.80 -12.52 -1.61
CA SER A 16 -14.79 -11.63 -2.21
C SER A 16 -14.94 -10.35 -1.39
N TYR A 17 -15.97 -9.56 -1.67
CA TYR A 17 -16.31 -8.40 -0.85
C TYR A 17 -17.82 -8.28 -0.62
N TYR A 18 -18.19 -7.62 0.48
CA TYR A 18 -19.59 -7.43 0.86
C TYR A 18 -20.37 -6.61 -0.16
N ALA A 19 -21.63 -7.00 -0.38
CA ALA A 19 -22.59 -6.20 -1.12
C ALA A 19 -22.97 -4.92 -0.33
N ASP A 20 -23.29 -3.84 -1.05
CA ASP A 20 -23.58 -2.53 -0.44
C ASP A 20 -24.74 -2.55 0.57
N LYS A 21 -25.68 -3.50 0.44
CA LYS A 21 -26.85 -3.66 1.33
C LYS A 21 -26.50 -3.99 2.80
N PHE A 22 -25.28 -4.44 3.05
CA PHE A 22 -24.83 -4.77 4.41
C PHE A 22 -24.40 -3.54 5.20
N HIS A 23 -24.14 -2.41 4.53
CA HIS A 23 -23.73 -1.16 5.18
C HIS A 23 -24.72 -0.74 6.29
N GLY A 24 -24.19 -0.32 7.43
CA GLY A 24 -24.98 0.11 8.59
C GLY A 24 -25.52 -1.03 9.46
N ARG A 25 -25.32 -2.30 9.08
CA ARG A 25 -25.73 -3.46 9.90
C ARG A 25 -24.68 -3.80 10.94
N ARG A 26 -25.09 -4.44 12.04
CA ARG A 26 -24.17 -4.98 13.05
C ARG A 26 -23.43 -6.21 12.50
N THR A 27 -22.13 -6.29 12.79
CA THR A 27 -21.29 -7.46 12.53
C THR A 27 -21.26 -8.41 13.73
N ALA A 28 -20.62 -9.58 13.59
CA ALA A 28 -20.42 -10.52 14.69
C ALA A 28 -19.59 -9.97 15.86
N SER A 29 -18.75 -8.94 15.65
CA SER A 29 -18.08 -8.23 16.76
C SER A 29 -18.97 -7.22 17.48
N GLY A 30 -20.18 -6.96 16.96
CA GLY A 30 -21.08 -5.92 17.45
C GLY A 30 -20.82 -4.52 16.85
N GLU A 31 -19.75 -4.36 16.07
CA GLU A 31 -19.45 -3.12 15.34
C GLU A 31 -20.47 -2.87 14.23
N ILE A 32 -20.69 -1.59 13.87
CA ILE A 32 -21.49 -1.24 12.68
C ILE A 32 -20.61 -1.38 11.43
N PHE A 33 -21.08 -2.15 10.45
CA PHE A 33 -20.37 -2.38 9.22
C PHE A 33 -20.32 -1.13 8.34
N ASP A 34 -19.12 -0.59 8.13
CA ASP A 34 -18.83 0.40 7.11
C ASP A 34 -18.27 -0.25 5.84
N LYS A 35 -18.97 -0.07 4.71
CA LYS A 35 -18.51 -0.60 3.42
C LYS A 35 -17.23 0.07 2.93
N ASN A 36 -16.96 1.29 3.36
CA ASN A 36 -15.77 2.06 2.98
C ASN A 36 -14.58 1.84 3.93
N GLY A 37 -14.81 1.14 5.05
CA GLY A 37 -13.78 0.83 6.03
C GLY A 37 -12.76 -0.20 5.53
N TYR A 38 -11.88 -0.60 6.45
CA TYR A 38 -10.84 -1.61 6.25
C TYR A 38 -11.08 -2.81 7.15
N THR A 39 -12.22 -3.47 6.92
CA THR A 39 -12.68 -4.61 7.71
C THR A 39 -12.93 -5.84 6.84
N ALA A 40 -13.04 -7.00 7.47
CA ALA A 40 -13.34 -8.26 6.81
C ALA A 40 -14.06 -9.28 7.72
N ALA A 41 -14.79 -10.20 7.09
CA ALA A 41 -15.26 -11.43 7.72
C ALA A 41 -14.28 -12.58 7.49
N HIS A 42 -14.04 -13.34 8.56
CA HIS A 42 -13.27 -14.57 8.50
C HIS A 42 -13.88 -15.67 9.38
N LYS A 43 -13.73 -16.94 8.97
CA LYS A 43 -14.38 -18.10 9.61
C LYS A 43 -13.88 -18.33 11.04
N THR A 44 -12.56 -18.30 11.21
CA THR A 44 -11.90 -18.77 12.44
C THR A 44 -10.99 -17.75 13.13
N LEU A 45 -10.47 -16.73 12.43
CA LEU A 45 -9.66 -15.67 13.03
C LEU A 45 -10.41 -14.97 14.16
N ALA A 46 -9.67 -14.61 15.20
CA ALA A 46 -10.23 -13.93 16.36
C ALA A 46 -10.88 -12.60 15.96
N LEU A 47 -12.09 -12.31 16.47
CA LEU A 47 -12.68 -10.98 16.27
C LEU A 47 -11.79 -9.95 16.96
N GLY A 48 -11.59 -8.81 16.29
CA GLY A 48 -10.70 -7.73 16.72
C GLY A 48 -9.23 -7.94 16.37
N SER A 49 -8.85 -9.10 15.81
CA SER A 49 -7.52 -9.29 15.22
C SER A 49 -7.41 -8.55 13.88
N TYR A 50 -6.22 -8.56 13.30
CA TYR A 50 -5.96 -8.00 11.98
C TYR A 50 -5.43 -9.08 11.03
N ALA A 51 -5.43 -8.78 9.74
CA ALA A 51 -4.77 -9.59 8.73
C ALA A 51 -4.19 -8.72 7.61
N LEU A 52 -3.00 -9.07 7.14
CA LEU A 52 -2.46 -8.58 5.89
C LEU A 52 -3.07 -9.38 4.75
N ILE A 53 -3.68 -8.68 3.80
CA ILE A 53 -4.29 -9.28 2.61
C ILE A 53 -3.44 -8.88 1.42
N THR A 54 -2.87 -9.87 0.73
CA THR A 54 -2.12 -9.65 -0.51
C THR A 54 -2.90 -10.22 -1.68
N ASN A 55 -3.25 -9.39 -2.66
CA ASN A 55 -3.78 -9.86 -3.93
C ASN A 55 -2.65 -10.42 -4.79
N LEU A 56 -2.70 -11.73 -5.05
CA LEU A 56 -1.60 -12.44 -5.71
C LEU A 56 -1.47 -12.09 -7.20
N ARG A 57 -2.51 -11.51 -7.80
CA ARG A 57 -2.48 -11.12 -9.22
C ARG A 57 -1.69 -9.84 -9.47
N ASN A 58 -1.73 -8.88 -8.53
CA ASN A 58 -1.18 -7.54 -8.74
C ASN A 58 -0.22 -7.09 -7.63
N GLY A 59 0.04 -7.94 -6.63
CA GLY A 59 0.93 -7.65 -5.51
C GLY A 59 0.43 -6.59 -4.53
N LYS A 60 -0.74 -5.99 -4.77
CA LYS A 60 -1.32 -4.96 -3.89
C LYS A 60 -1.75 -5.56 -2.56
N LYS A 61 -1.58 -4.79 -1.50
CA LYS A 61 -1.79 -5.24 -0.13
C LYS A 61 -2.69 -4.29 0.65
N VAL A 62 -3.37 -4.81 1.66
CA VAL A 62 -4.15 -4.02 2.62
C VAL A 62 -4.18 -4.74 3.96
N ILE A 63 -4.09 -4.00 5.07
CA ILE A 63 -4.34 -4.54 6.40
C ILE A 63 -5.82 -4.32 6.72
N VAL A 64 -6.50 -5.37 7.20
CA VAL A 64 -7.91 -5.29 7.59
C VAL A 64 -8.11 -5.76 9.02
N ARG A 65 -9.09 -5.19 9.70
CA ARG A 65 -9.59 -5.69 10.98
C ARG A 65 -10.61 -6.81 10.74
N ILE A 66 -10.48 -7.92 11.45
CA ILE A 66 -11.45 -9.01 11.44
C ILE A 66 -12.56 -8.64 12.42
N ASN A 67 -13.71 -8.21 11.91
CA ASN A 67 -14.82 -7.77 12.75
C ASN A 67 -16.13 -8.53 12.49
N ASP A 68 -16.12 -9.50 11.58
CA ASP A 68 -17.31 -10.29 11.28
C ASP A 68 -16.98 -11.78 11.05
N ARG A 69 -18.03 -12.60 10.93
CA ARG A 69 -17.95 -14.04 10.67
C ARG A 69 -18.48 -14.39 9.29
N GLY A 70 -17.80 -15.32 8.65
CA GLY A 70 -17.99 -15.71 7.26
C GLY A 70 -16.63 -15.85 6.56
N PRO A 71 -16.55 -16.09 5.25
CA PRO A 71 -17.67 -16.38 4.36
C PRO A 71 -18.30 -17.72 4.72
N PHE A 72 -19.62 -17.88 4.58
CA PHE A 72 -20.27 -19.20 4.72
C PHE A 72 -20.18 -20.05 3.45
N SER A 73 -19.56 -19.53 2.39
CA SER A 73 -19.20 -20.31 1.21
C SER A 73 -18.01 -21.23 1.47
N LYS A 74 -18.04 -22.45 0.91
CA LYS A 74 -16.91 -23.38 0.94
C LYS A 74 -15.72 -22.93 0.08
N THR A 75 -15.96 -22.11 -0.95
CA THR A 75 -14.93 -21.71 -1.93
C THR A 75 -14.17 -20.43 -1.56
N ARG A 76 -14.62 -19.71 -0.54
CA ARG A 76 -14.04 -18.43 -0.10
C ARG A 76 -13.48 -18.51 1.30
N ILE A 77 -12.36 -17.83 1.51
CA ILE A 77 -11.67 -17.80 2.81
C ILE A 77 -11.90 -16.49 3.55
N ILE A 78 -12.18 -15.40 2.82
CA ILE A 78 -12.37 -14.07 3.41
C ILE A 78 -13.33 -13.22 2.57
N ASP A 79 -14.18 -12.43 3.22
CA ASP A 79 -15.03 -11.42 2.58
C ASP A 79 -14.61 -10.03 3.09
N LEU A 80 -14.10 -9.19 2.18
CA LEU A 80 -13.59 -7.86 2.49
C LEU A 80 -14.70 -6.80 2.46
N SER A 81 -14.50 -5.71 3.19
CA SER A 81 -15.16 -4.44 2.89
C SER A 81 -14.84 -3.96 1.46
N LYS A 82 -15.75 -3.16 0.88
CA LYS A 82 -15.56 -2.60 -0.46
C LYS A 82 -14.38 -1.63 -0.52
N GLY A 83 -14.12 -0.89 0.57
CA GLY A 83 -12.94 -0.06 0.76
C GLY A 83 -11.64 -0.85 0.62
N ALA A 84 -11.49 -1.92 1.41
CA ALA A 84 -10.34 -2.82 1.32
C ALA A 84 -10.20 -3.47 -0.07
N ALA A 85 -11.30 -3.94 -0.66
CA ALA A 85 -11.31 -4.53 -2.00
C ALA A 85 -10.88 -3.53 -3.10
N LYS A 86 -11.18 -2.24 -2.93
CA LYS A 86 -10.73 -1.17 -3.84
C LYS A 86 -9.22 -1.00 -3.76
N VAL A 87 -8.63 -0.98 -2.56
CA VAL A 87 -7.19 -0.84 -2.36
C VAL A 87 -6.42 -1.95 -3.08
N ILE A 88 -6.84 -3.20 -2.92
CA ILE A 88 -6.18 -4.34 -3.59
C ILE A 88 -6.64 -4.56 -5.03
N GLY A 89 -7.47 -3.66 -5.58
CA GLY A 89 -7.85 -3.66 -7.00
C GLY A 89 -8.64 -4.89 -7.44
N MET A 90 -9.59 -5.35 -6.62
CA MET A 90 -10.41 -6.54 -6.95
C MET A 90 -11.89 -6.25 -7.22
N VAL A 91 -12.37 -5.01 -7.03
CA VAL A 91 -13.80 -4.66 -7.16
C VAL A 91 -14.37 -5.05 -8.53
N GLY A 92 -13.68 -4.71 -9.63
CA GLY A 92 -14.16 -5.01 -10.98
C GLY A 92 -14.22 -6.50 -11.32
N ALA A 93 -13.39 -7.32 -10.67
CA ALA A 93 -13.39 -8.77 -10.88
C ALA A 93 -14.38 -9.51 -9.95
N GLY A 94 -14.94 -8.84 -8.93
CA GLY A 94 -15.79 -9.46 -7.91
C GLY A 94 -15.01 -10.28 -6.88
N THR A 95 -14.06 -11.09 -7.33
CA THR A 95 -13.24 -11.98 -6.51
C THR A 95 -11.76 -11.86 -6.89
N ALA A 96 -10.89 -12.34 -6.00
CA ALA A 96 -9.45 -12.42 -6.25
C ALA A 96 -8.82 -13.57 -5.47
N LYS A 97 -7.75 -14.16 -6.02
CA LYS A 97 -6.88 -15.05 -5.26
C LYS A 97 -5.99 -14.18 -4.36
N VAL A 98 -6.06 -14.42 -3.05
CA VAL A 98 -5.33 -13.65 -2.04
C VAL A 98 -4.54 -14.57 -1.12
N ARG A 99 -3.49 -14.02 -0.51
CA ARG A 99 -2.88 -14.54 0.72
C ARG A 99 -3.42 -13.75 1.90
N VAL A 100 -3.79 -14.45 2.96
CA VAL A 100 -4.26 -13.89 4.24
C VAL A 100 -3.27 -14.26 5.32
N GLU A 101 -2.62 -13.27 5.92
CA GLU A 101 -1.62 -13.46 6.97
C GLU A 101 -2.09 -12.76 8.24
N ALA A 102 -2.45 -13.53 9.26
CA ALA A 102 -3.03 -13.01 10.47
C ALA A 102 -2.00 -12.29 11.34
N MET A 103 -2.46 -11.27 12.07
CA MET A 103 -1.65 -10.54 13.03
C MET A 103 -2.49 -10.00 14.19
N GLN A 104 -1.83 -9.71 15.31
CA GLN A 104 -2.41 -9.06 16.47
C GLN A 104 -1.49 -7.93 16.94
N VAL A 105 -2.07 -6.97 17.67
CA VAL A 105 -1.31 -5.93 18.35
C VAL A 105 -1.32 -6.26 19.84
N ASP A 106 -0.15 -6.40 20.44
CA ASP A 106 -0.02 -6.65 21.87
C ASP A 106 -0.23 -5.38 22.70
N LYS A 107 -0.21 -5.53 24.03
CA LYS A 107 -0.40 -4.41 24.98
C LYS A 107 0.67 -3.33 24.89
N GLU A 108 1.84 -3.64 24.34
CA GLU A 108 2.97 -2.71 24.16
C GLU A 108 2.93 -2.06 22.76
N GLY A 109 1.97 -2.43 21.91
CA GLY A 109 1.82 -1.91 20.56
C GLY A 109 2.68 -2.63 19.53
N TYR A 110 3.24 -3.80 19.83
CA TYR A 110 3.93 -4.63 18.84
C TYR A 110 2.93 -5.43 18.02
N ILE A 111 3.16 -5.48 16.71
CA ILE A 111 2.49 -6.35 15.77
C ILE A 111 3.17 -7.71 15.81
N ILE A 112 2.40 -8.77 16.02
CA ILE A 112 2.86 -10.15 16.14
C ILE A 112 2.10 -11.08 15.19
N GLY A 113 2.71 -12.22 14.84
CA GLY A 113 2.12 -13.26 14.00
C GLY A 113 2.63 -13.24 12.55
N LYS A 114 2.02 -14.05 11.67
CA LYS A 114 2.47 -14.20 10.28
C LYS A 114 2.46 -12.88 9.50
N GLY A 115 1.49 -12.02 9.78
CA GLY A 115 1.46 -10.69 9.19
C GLY A 115 2.63 -9.80 9.65
N ALA A 116 3.18 -9.99 10.85
CA ALA A 116 4.37 -9.27 11.32
C ALA A 116 5.61 -9.68 10.53
N GLU A 117 5.79 -10.99 10.28
CA GLU A 117 6.87 -11.51 9.42
C GLU A 117 6.81 -10.88 8.03
N ALA A 118 5.64 -10.89 7.39
CA ALA A 118 5.46 -10.31 6.06
C ALA A 118 5.73 -8.79 6.03
N LEU A 119 5.24 -8.05 7.02
CA LEU A 119 5.48 -6.61 7.13
C LEU A 119 6.96 -6.30 7.41
N TYR A 120 7.64 -7.12 8.20
CA TYR A 120 9.07 -6.97 8.44
C TYR A 120 9.87 -7.12 7.14
N GLN A 121 9.58 -8.14 6.34
CA GLN A 121 10.23 -8.33 5.05
C GLN A 121 10.00 -7.16 4.09
N ILE A 122 8.77 -6.63 4.05
CA ILE A 122 8.45 -5.43 3.25
C ILE A 122 9.26 -4.23 3.74
N ALA A 123 9.33 -4.00 5.06
CA ALA A 123 10.11 -2.92 5.64
C ALA A 123 11.60 -3.03 5.31
N GLN A 124 12.19 -4.23 5.35
CA GLN A 124 13.58 -4.44 4.95
C GLN A 124 13.81 -4.11 3.47
N GLN A 125 12.88 -4.50 2.59
CA GLN A 125 12.95 -4.19 1.16
C GLN A 125 12.82 -2.68 0.88
N GLU A 126 12.02 -1.98 1.68
CA GLU A 126 11.80 -0.53 1.55
C GLU A 126 12.80 0.31 2.36
N GLY A 127 13.71 -0.30 3.11
CA GLY A 127 14.68 0.39 3.97
C GLY A 127 14.05 1.12 5.15
N LEU A 128 12.89 0.65 5.64
CA LEU A 128 12.19 1.21 6.79
C LEU A 128 12.72 0.63 8.10
N ASN A 129 13.02 1.51 9.05
CA ASN A 129 13.48 1.12 10.38
C ASN A 129 12.28 0.73 11.27
N LEU A 130 12.36 -0.45 11.88
CA LEU A 130 11.37 -0.97 12.82
C LEU A 130 12.06 -1.41 14.11
N LYS A 131 11.38 -1.23 15.23
CA LYS A 131 11.75 -1.88 16.49
C LYS A 131 11.32 -3.34 16.40
N VAL A 132 12.28 -4.25 16.50
CA VAL A 132 12.05 -5.70 16.40
C VAL A 132 12.38 -6.37 17.74
N LYS A 133 11.52 -7.30 18.16
CA LYS A 133 11.76 -8.22 19.29
C LYS A 133 11.53 -9.66 18.81
N GLY A 134 12.32 -10.60 19.31
CA GLY A 134 12.21 -12.02 18.97
C GLY A 134 12.57 -12.32 17.51
N ASP A 135 12.39 -13.58 17.13
CA ASP A 135 12.66 -14.12 15.80
C ASP A 135 11.64 -15.21 15.42
N GLY A 136 11.60 -15.56 14.13
CA GLY A 136 10.72 -16.60 13.59
C GLY A 136 9.26 -16.42 14.03
N GLU A 137 8.70 -17.44 14.68
CA GLU A 137 7.30 -17.45 15.14
C GLU A 137 7.03 -16.48 16.30
N THR A 138 8.06 -15.98 16.96
CA THR A 138 7.98 -15.01 18.08
C THR A 138 8.23 -13.57 17.64
N LEU A 139 8.43 -13.35 16.34
CA LEU A 139 8.72 -12.03 15.78
C LEU A 139 7.62 -11.03 16.14
N ALA A 140 8.06 -9.92 16.71
CA ALA A 140 7.24 -8.79 17.08
C ALA A 140 7.86 -7.51 16.52
N ILE A 141 7.09 -6.75 15.75
CA ILE A 141 7.55 -5.49 15.13
C ILE A 141 6.74 -4.30 15.65
N LYS A 142 7.39 -3.16 15.78
CA LYS A 142 6.74 -1.89 16.12
C LYS A 142 7.37 -0.77 15.30
N ALA A 143 6.56 0.16 14.82
CA ALA A 143 7.09 1.36 14.19
C ALA A 143 8.00 2.10 15.18
N ASP A 144 9.13 2.63 14.72
CA ASP A 144 9.90 3.52 15.56
C ASP A 144 9.14 4.84 15.67
N THR A 145 8.47 5.05 16.82
CA THR A 145 7.64 6.24 17.08
C THR A 145 8.42 7.40 17.67
N GLU A 146 9.75 7.40 17.65
CA GLU A 146 10.41 8.70 17.67
C GLU A 146 9.89 9.46 16.45
N PRO A 147 9.33 10.68 16.61
CA PRO A 147 8.94 11.46 15.46
C PRO A 147 10.23 11.58 14.65
N THR A 148 10.28 10.86 13.53
CA THR A 148 11.24 11.16 12.49
C THR A 148 11.05 12.66 12.30
N PRO A 149 12.07 13.51 12.56
CA PRO A 149 12.02 14.88 12.09
C PRO A 149 11.58 14.75 10.63
N GLN A 150 10.48 15.41 10.26
CA GLN A 150 9.79 15.24 8.98
C GLN A 150 10.75 14.76 7.87
N ALA A 151 10.40 13.62 7.24
CA ALA A 151 11.02 13.03 6.06
C ALA A 151 12.07 11.91 6.28
N VAL A 152 11.71 10.72 5.79
CA VAL A 152 12.32 10.30 4.52
C VAL A 152 11.19 10.18 3.48
N VAL A 153 10.59 11.32 3.13
CA VAL A 153 10.45 11.60 1.70
C VAL A 153 11.91 11.59 1.26
N SER A 154 12.35 10.53 0.59
CA SER A 154 13.67 10.50 -0.03
C SER A 154 13.84 11.86 -0.68
N GLN A 155 14.79 12.67 -0.22
CA GLN A 155 15.22 13.81 -1.02
C GLN A 155 15.47 13.26 -2.42
N PRO A 156 14.95 13.91 -3.49
CA PRO A 156 15.10 13.37 -4.82
C PRO A 156 16.59 13.24 -5.10
N LYS A 157 17.10 11.99 -5.13
CA LYS A 157 18.51 11.72 -5.47
C LYS A 157 18.79 12.15 -6.91
N PHE A 158 17.74 12.22 -7.73
CA PHE A 158 17.83 12.57 -9.13
C PHE A 158 16.75 13.61 -9.47
N VAL A 159 17.18 14.66 -10.16
CA VAL A 159 16.33 15.72 -10.68
C VAL A 159 16.41 15.70 -12.20
N LEU A 160 15.26 15.57 -12.86
CA LEU A 160 15.15 15.78 -14.29
C LEU A 160 14.64 17.17 -14.58
N LYS A 161 15.24 17.81 -15.56
CA LYS A 161 14.89 19.15 -16.01
C LYS A 161 14.45 19.12 -17.45
N VAL A 162 13.16 19.36 -17.68
CA VAL A 162 12.61 19.54 -19.03
C VAL A 162 12.71 21.01 -19.40
N THR A 163 13.35 21.30 -20.53
CA THR A 163 13.65 22.67 -20.96
C THR A 163 13.00 22.99 -22.31
N GLN A 164 13.25 24.20 -22.84
CA GLN A 164 12.73 24.68 -24.13
C GLN A 164 11.19 24.82 -24.21
N LEU A 165 10.50 24.92 -23.08
CA LEU A 165 9.04 25.08 -23.06
C LEU A 165 8.70 26.57 -23.20
N LYS A 166 8.07 26.92 -24.33
CA LYS A 166 7.77 28.30 -24.71
C LYS A 166 6.55 28.89 -23.98
N ASN A 167 5.70 28.04 -23.40
CA ASN A 167 4.49 28.47 -22.70
C ASN A 167 4.07 27.46 -21.62
N GLU A 168 3.23 27.92 -20.69
CA GLU A 168 2.73 27.13 -19.56
C GLU A 168 1.92 25.90 -20.01
N ARG A 169 1.22 26.00 -21.15
CA ARG A 169 0.40 24.89 -21.68
C ARG A 169 1.27 23.68 -22.02
N MET A 170 2.48 23.90 -22.56
CA MET A 170 3.45 22.83 -22.81
C MET A 170 3.95 22.22 -21.48
N ALA A 171 4.23 23.04 -20.48
CA ALA A 171 4.66 22.56 -19.16
C ALA A 171 3.58 21.71 -18.46
N LYS A 172 2.31 22.13 -18.51
CA LYS A 172 1.18 21.34 -18.02
C LYS A 172 0.99 20.03 -18.80
N LYS A 173 1.26 20.01 -20.11
CA LYS A 173 1.22 18.78 -20.92
C LYS A 173 2.31 17.80 -20.47
N VAL A 174 3.52 18.29 -20.18
CA VAL A 174 4.59 17.48 -19.61
C VAL A 174 4.14 16.90 -18.26
N GLN A 175 3.66 17.72 -17.32
CA GLN A 175 3.16 17.23 -16.02
C GLN A 175 2.07 16.16 -16.16
N LYS A 176 1.16 16.30 -17.12
CA LYS A 176 0.11 15.31 -17.39
C LYS A 176 0.66 13.96 -17.87
N VAL A 177 1.75 13.97 -18.63
CA VAL A 177 2.43 12.75 -19.12
C VAL A 177 3.14 12.03 -17.98
N ILE A 178 3.69 12.77 -17.02
CA ILE A 178 4.49 12.26 -15.90
C ILE A 178 3.70 12.26 -14.59
N SER A 179 2.37 12.12 -14.63
CA SER A 179 1.50 12.26 -13.45
C SER A 179 1.76 11.25 -12.32
N THR A 180 2.62 10.25 -12.58
CA THR A 180 3.04 9.23 -11.62
C THR A 180 4.23 9.65 -10.77
N VAL A 181 4.90 10.77 -11.08
CA VAL A 181 6.07 11.29 -10.36
C VAL A 181 5.84 12.73 -9.92
N ASN A 182 6.52 13.13 -8.84
CA ASN A 182 6.44 14.49 -8.34
C ASN A 182 7.12 15.44 -9.33
N SER A 183 6.45 16.56 -9.65
CA SER A 183 7.01 17.58 -10.53
C SER A 183 6.44 18.95 -10.25
N HIS A 184 7.24 19.99 -10.50
CA HIS A 184 6.84 21.38 -10.36
C HIS A 184 7.33 22.22 -11.55
N ILE A 185 6.57 23.26 -11.88
CA ILE A 185 6.87 24.16 -13.00
C ILE A 185 7.58 25.38 -12.46
N VAL A 186 8.73 25.71 -13.04
CA VAL A 186 9.49 26.92 -12.74
C VAL A 186 9.50 27.82 -13.97
N THR A 187 9.40 29.13 -13.75
CA THR A 187 9.54 30.13 -14.82
C THR A 187 10.92 30.76 -14.72
N LYS A 188 11.73 30.65 -15.79
CA LYS A 188 13.07 31.22 -15.86
C LYS A 188 13.23 31.98 -17.18
N GLU A 189 13.58 33.27 -17.12
CA GLU A 189 13.89 34.09 -18.31
C GLU A 189 12.83 34.01 -19.43
N LYS A 190 11.55 34.15 -19.07
CA LYS A 190 10.38 34.04 -19.98
C LYS A 190 10.18 32.65 -20.62
N ARG A 191 10.79 31.59 -20.07
CA ARG A 191 10.55 30.19 -20.46
C ARG A 191 10.06 29.39 -19.27
N TYR A 192 9.42 28.26 -19.55
CA TYR A 192 8.97 27.32 -18.54
C TYR A 192 9.93 26.12 -18.49
N GLU A 193 10.16 25.64 -17.29
CA GLU A 193 10.94 24.44 -17.02
C GLU A 193 10.08 23.53 -16.14
N VAL A 194 10.11 22.22 -16.40
CA VAL A 194 9.50 21.23 -15.50
C VAL A 194 10.63 20.53 -14.77
N ILE A 195 10.64 20.69 -13.45
CA ILE A 195 11.54 19.99 -12.54
C ILE A 195 10.79 18.75 -12.06
N ILE A 196 11.42 17.59 -12.22
CA ILE A 196 10.85 16.29 -11.89
C ILE A 196 11.74 15.66 -10.84
N ASP A 197 11.12 15.32 -9.72
CA ASP A 197 11.77 14.80 -8.54
C ASP A 197 11.58 13.27 -8.53
N VAL A 198 12.67 12.51 -8.71
CA VAL A 198 12.62 11.04 -8.77
C VAL A 198 13.56 10.40 -7.75
N SER A 199 13.17 9.21 -7.31
CA SER A 199 13.76 8.53 -6.14
C SER A 199 14.90 7.59 -6.49
N SER A 200 14.99 7.15 -7.76
CA SER A 200 15.99 6.19 -8.24
C SER A 200 16.51 6.52 -9.64
N ALA A 201 17.70 5.99 -9.98
CA ALA A 201 18.31 6.15 -11.30
C ALA A 201 17.48 5.46 -12.40
N GLU A 202 16.83 4.35 -12.06
CA GLU A 202 16.01 3.57 -12.99
C GLU A 202 14.71 4.31 -13.33
N GLU A 203 14.07 4.92 -12.32
CA GLU A 203 12.91 5.82 -12.49
C GLU A 203 13.29 7.05 -13.35
N ALA A 204 14.45 7.65 -13.09
CA ALA A 204 14.97 8.76 -13.88
C ALA A 204 15.17 8.38 -15.35
N GLN A 205 15.75 7.20 -15.62
CA GLN A 205 15.95 6.69 -16.97
C GLN A 205 14.62 6.44 -17.69
N HIS A 206 13.65 5.82 -17.02
CA HIS A 206 12.34 5.54 -17.59
C HIS A 206 11.60 6.83 -17.98
N VAL A 207 11.55 7.81 -17.06
CA VAL A 207 10.92 9.11 -17.32
C VAL A 207 11.63 9.86 -18.45
N LYS A 208 12.97 9.84 -18.47
CA LYS A 208 13.77 10.45 -19.55
C LYS A 208 13.47 9.80 -20.91
N GLN A 209 13.41 8.47 -20.99
CA GLN A 209 13.06 7.77 -22.23
C GLN A 209 11.65 8.10 -22.69
N GLN A 210 10.68 8.14 -21.78
CA GLN A 210 9.29 8.48 -22.08
C GLN A 210 9.17 9.90 -22.66
N LEU A 211 9.84 10.89 -22.06
CA LEU A 211 9.81 12.27 -22.52
C LEU A 211 10.57 12.48 -23.83
N ASN A 212 11.70 11.80 -24.02
CA ASN A 212 12.46 11.84 -25.27
C ASN A 212 11.64 11.27 -26.45
N ARG A 213 10.89 10.18 -26.24
CA ARG A 213 9.96 9.62 -27.25
C ARG A 213 8.88 10.61 -27.68
N LEU A 214 8.53 11.54 -26.80
CA LEU A 214 7.55 12.60 -27.07
C LEU A 214 8.19 13.88 -27.60
N GLY A 215 9.49 13.88 -27.89
CA GLY A 215 10.23 14.99 -28.48
C GLY A 215 10.65 16.08 -27.50
N TYR A 216 10.59 15.83 -26.18
CA TYR A 216 11.06 16.79 -25.18
C TYR A 216 12.56 16.64 -24.92
N THR A 217 13.25 17.76 -24.73
CA THR A 217 14.66 17.78 -24.31
C THR A 217 14.75 17.72 -22.78
N VAL A 218 15.32 16.63 -22.25
CA VAL A 218 15.43 16.37 -20.81
C VAL A 218 16.89 16.27 -20.38
N PHE A 219 17.27 17.12 -19.42
CA PHE A 219 18.55 17.05 -18.73
C PHE A 219 18.38 16.33 -17.39
N SER A 220 19.38 15.57 -16.97
CA SER A 220 19.37 14.79 -15.73
C SER A 220 20.53 15.22 -14.83
N TYR A 221 20.23 15.50 -13.58
CA TYR A 221 21.21 15.86 -12.55
C TYR A 221 21.03 14.90 -11.36
N SER A 222 22.14 14.45 -10.78
CA SER A 222 22.13 13.79 -9.48
C SER A 222 22.52 14.83 -8.44
N GLU A 223 21.70 15.02 -7.41
CA GLU A 223 22.18 15.72 -6.21
C GLU A 223 23.16 14.78 -5.49
N LYS A 224 24.36 15.28 -5.18
CA LYS A 224 25.40 14.52 -4.46
C LYS A 224 25.06 14.43 -2.98
#